data_AF-A0A0F9KI66-F1
#
_entry.id   AF-A0A0F9KI66-F1
#
_cell.length_a   1.000
_cell.length_b   1.000
_cell.length_c   1.000
_cell.angle_alpha   90.00
_cell.angle_beta   90.00
_cell.angle_gamma   90.00
#
_symmetry.space_group_name_H-M   'P 1'
#
loop_
_entity.id
_entity.type
_entity.pdbx_description
1 polymer ?
#
loop_
_entity_poly.entity_id
_entity_poly.type
_entity_poly.pdbx_seq_one_letter_code
_entity_poly.pdbx_strand_id
1 'polypeptide(L)'
;MLVTREPTRREIPDEEGQWIDICKLSLSQMKAARKAATIDSASIAKAFGPELVKALKDDDSGSKKLKKLNRALQYEENQFDTEVLLTAGIVEWSYNADWSEAPICDLLDERTGIWIKNEIIDLNRPPSEEEEKNS
;
A
#
# COMPACT_ATOMS: atom_id res chain seq x y z
N MET A 1 9.01 -2.65 23.28
CA MET A 1 8.21 -1.43 23.43
C MET A 1 7.34 -1.32 22.20
N LEU A 2 6.08 -1.74 22.28
CA LEU A 2 5.14 -1.61 21.17
C LEU A 2 4.74 -0.13 21.14
N VAL A 3 5.21 0.61 20.14
CA VAL A 3 4.64 1.91 19.84
C VAL A 3 3.25 1.61 19.29
N THR A 4 2.23 1.63 20.14
CA THR A 4 0.82 1.57 19.74
C THR A 4 0.57 2.81 18.90
N ARG A 5 0.39 2.60 17.59
CA ARG A 5 0.05 3.67 16.66
C ARG A 5 -1.43 3.96 16.80
N GLU A 6 -1.78 5.21 16.98
CA GLU A 6 -3.18 5.61 17.12
C GLU A 6 -3.91 5.38 15.79
N PRO A 7 -5.04 4.66 15.80
CA PRO A 7 -5.86 4.51 14.60
C PRO A 7 -6.43 5.87 14.19
N THR A 8 -6.50 6.10 12.89
CA THR A 8 -7.12 7.28 12.28
C THR A 8 -8.44 6.86 11.68
N ARG A 9 -9.54 7.45 12.17
CA ARG A 9 -10.87 7.22 11.61
C ARG A 9 -11.04 7.93 10.27
N ARG A 10 -11.63 7.24 9.30
CA ARG A 10 -12.03 7.76 7.99
C ARG A 10 -13.47 7.39 7.70
N GLU A 11 -14.21 8.31 7.11
CA GLU A 11 -15.55 8.04 6.59
C GLU A 11 -15.41 7.39 5.20
N ILE A 12 -16.21 6.37 4.93
CA ILE A 12 -16.17 5.65 3.65
C ILE A 12 -16.91 6.48 2.61
N PRO A 13 -16.27 6.88 1.49
CA PRO A 13 -16.93 7.65 0.46
C PRO A 13 -18.16 6.92 -0.09
N ASP A 14 -19.25 7.66 -0.30
CA ASP A 14 -20.51 7.15 -0.84
C ASP A 14 -21.27 6.14 0.04
N GLU A 15 -20.82 5.92 1.29
CA GLU A 15 -21.51 5.08 2.28
C GLU A 15 -21.86 5.86 3.55
N GLU A 16 -23.05 6.47 3.58
CA GLU A 16 -23.46 7.33 4.70
C GLU A 16 -23.44 6.60 6.05
N GLY A 17 -22.71 7.17 7.00
CA GLY A 17 -22.58 6.64 8.36
C GLY A 17 -21.62 5.45 8.49
N GLN A 18 -20.99 4.99 7.40
CA GLN A 18 -19.96 3.97 7.46
C GLN A 18 -18.57 4.61 7.66
N TRP A 19 -17.76 3.96 8.49
CA TRP A 19 -16.42 4.42 8.83
C TRP A 19 -15.47 3.25 9.01
N ILE A 20 -14.18 3.57 8.89
CA ILE A 20 -13.09 2.63 9.10
C ILE A 20 -11.96 3.28 9.88
N ASP A 21 -11.41 2.55 10.83
CA ASP A 21 -10.25 2.93 11.61
C ASP A 21 -9.01 2.26 10.99
N ILE A 22 -8.14 3.08 10.41
CA ILE A 22 -6.92 2.63 9.75
C ILE A 22 -5.68 3.06 10.53
N CYS A 23 -4.63 2.24 10.52
CA CYS A 23 -3.38 2.53 11.20
C CYS A 23 -2.21 2.65 10.24
N LYS A 24 -1.23 3.48 10.62
CA LYS A 24 0.05 3.54 9.90
C LYS A 24 0.76 2.19 10.02
N LEU A 25 1.32 1.69 8.92
CA LEU A 25 1.97 0.38 8.85
C LEU A 25 3.46 0.47 9.12
N SER A 26 4.01 -0.51 9.84
CA SER A 26 5.46 -0.56 10.06
C SER A 26 6.19 -0.79 8.75
N LEU A 27 7.46 -0.39 8.68
CA LEU A 27 8.28 -0.67 7.48
C LEU A 27 8.35 -2.17 7.17
N SER A 28 8.28 -3.04 8.18
CA SER A 28 8.19 -4.49 8.01
C SER A 28 6.87 -4.94 7.39
N GLN A 29 5.74 -4.38 7.81
CA GLN A 29 4.41 -4.69 7.24
C GLN A 29 4.30 -4.20 5.79
N MET A 30 4.75 -2.97 5.50
CA MET A 30 4.80 -2.45 4.12
C MET A 30 5.69 -3.32 3.21
N LYS A 31 6.83 -3.79 3.73
CA LYS A 31 7.70 -4.73 2.98
C LYS A 31 7.04 -6.09 2.76
N ALA A 32 6.25 -6.58 3.71
CA ALA A 32 5.51 -7.83 3.56
C ALA A 32 4.46 -7.72 2.45
N ALA A 33 3.65 -6.66 2.46
CA ALA A 33 2.66 -6.37 1.41
C ALA A 33 3.30 -6.22 0.03
N ARG A 34 4.46 -5.55 -0.07
CA ARG A 34 5.21 -5.44 -1.33
C ARG A 34 5.75 -6.79 -1.80
N LYS A 35 6.28 -7.59 -0.88
CA LYS A 35 6.84 -8.91 -1.21
C LYS A 35 5.74 -9.83 -1.74
N ALA A 36 4.54 -9.79 -1.17
CA ALA A 36 3.39 -10.55 -1.65
C ALA A 36 3.07 -10.19 -3.12
N ALA A 37 2.91 -8.90 -3.45
CA ALA A 37 2.69 -8.46 -4.83
C ALA A 37 3.85 -8.82 -5.80
N THR A 38 5.10 -8.80 -5.30
CA THR A 38 6.27 -9.13 -6.12
C THR A 38 6.37 -10.63 -6.41
N ILE A 39 5.89 -11.50 -5.52
CA ILE A 39 5.88 -12.96 -5.77
C ILE A 39 4.98 -13.27 -6.99
N ASP A 40 3.86 -12.59 -7.11
CA ASP A 40 3.00 -12.70 -8.30
C ASP A 40 3.68 -12.13 -9.55
N SER A 41 4.36 -10.99 -9.41
CA SER A 41 5.08 -10.32 -10.50
C SER A 41 6.34 -11.07 -10.98
N ALA A 42 7.04 -11.79 -10.09
CA ALA A 42 8.24 -12.55 -10.44
C ALA A 42 7.92 -13.74 -11.36
N SER A 43 6.69 -14.25 -11.29
CA SER A 43 6.15 -15.22 -12.24
C SER A 43 6.09 -14.64 -13.67
N ILE A 44 5.75 -13.35 -13.78
CA ILE A 44 5.70 -12.60 -15.04
C ILE A 44 7.12 -12.35 -15.57
N ALA A 45 8.07 -11.95 -14.71
CA ALA A 45 9.47 -11.75 -15.12
C ALA A 45 10.17 -13.06 -15.55
N LYS A 46 9.76 -14.23 -15.04
CA LYS A 46 10.20 -15.52 -15.59
C LYS A 46 9.67 -15.78 -17.01
N ALA A 47 8.52 -15.22 -17.38
CA ALA A 47 7.94 -15.35 -18.71
C ALA A 47 8.66 -14.46 -19.75
N PHE A 48 9.19 -13.32 -19.31
CA PHE A 48 10.01 -12.43 -20.15
C PHE A 48 11.49 -12.81 -19.98
N GLY A 49 12.06 -13.56 -20.93
CA GLY A 49 13.43 -14.08 -20.84
C GLY A 49 14.53 -13.05 -20.52
N PRO A 50 15.75 -13.53 -20.19
CA PRO A 50 16.85 -12.73 -19.62
C PRO A 50 17.35 -11.55 -20.49
N GLU A 51 16.99 -11.52 -21.77
CA GLU A 51 17.35 -10.44 -22.72
C GLU A 51 16.63 -9.12 -22.42
N LEU A 52 15.34 -9.16 -22.05
CA LEU A 52 14.55 -7.95 -21.75
C LEU A 52 15.00 -7.27 -20.45
N VAL A 53 15.40 -8.06 -19.47
CA VAL A 53 15.92 -7.56 -18.18
C VAL A 53 17.24 -6.83 -18.35
N LYS A 54 18.06 -7.22 -19.34
CA LYS A 54 19.33 -6.55 -19.66
C LYS A 54 19.10 -5.16 -20.27
N ALA A 55 18.16 -5.04 -21.21
CA ALA A 55 17.84 -3.77 -21.86
C ALA A 55 17.31 -2.69 -20.89
N LEU A 56 16.60 -3.10 -19.84
CA LEU A 56 16.10 -2.19 -18.78
C LEU A 56 17.19 -1.73 -17.80
N LYS A 57 18.32 -2.45 -17.74
CA LYS A 57 19.37 -2.23 -16.73
C LYS A 57 20.51 -1.35 -17.21
N ASP A 58 20.66 -1.18 -18.54
CA ASP A 58 21.76 -0.43 -19.15
C ASP A 58 21.53 1.10 -19.20
N ASP A 59 20.36 1.61 -18.80
CA ASP A 59 20.08 3.06 -18.78
C ASP A 59 20.52 3.72 -17.46
N ASP A 60 21.84 3.78 -17.23
CA ASP A 60 22.48 4.12 -15.94
C ASP A 60 22.77 5.63 -15.75
N SER A 61 22.10 6.51 -16.49
CA SER A 61 22.40 7.97 -16.51
C SER A 61 21.60 8.82 -15.50
N GLY A 62 20.66 8.25 -14.74
CA GLY A 62 19.71 9.01 -13.91
C GLY A 62 19.84 8.90 -12.38
N SER A 63 20.93 8.35 -11.84
CA SER A 63 21.05 7.83 -10.45
C SER A 63 20.56 8.70 -9.27
N LYS A 64 20.50 10.03 -9.38
CA LYS A 64 19.88 10.91 -8.33
C LYS A 64 18.39 11.18 -8.56
N LYS A 65 17.97 11.42 -9.81
CA LYS A 65 16.54 11.58 -10.17
C LYS A 65 15.81 10.24 -10.06
N LEU A 66 16.43 9.14 -10.47
CA LEU A 66 15.95 7.77 -10.29
C LEU A 66 15.85 7.37 -8.82
N LYS A 67 16.67 7.90 -7.91
CA LYS A 67 16.52 7.65 -6.46
C LYS A 67 15.33 8.41 -5.88
N LYS A 68 15.09 9.66 -6.27
CA LYS A 68 13.90 10.43 -5.88
C LYS A 68 12.62 9.85 -6.49
N LEU A 69 12.66 9.52 -7.78
CA LEU A 69 11.59 8.78 -8.47
C LEU A 69 11.36 7.43 -7.80
N ASN A 70 12.39 6.60 -7.55
CA ASN A 70 12.23 5.34 -6.82
C ASN A 70 11.60 5.52 -5.44
N ARG A 71 11.84 6.64 -4.75
CA ARG A 71 11.29 6.90 -3.42
C ARG A 71 9.81 7.31 -3.47
N ALA A 72 9.37 7.98 -4.54
CA ALA A 72 7.97 8.27 -4.82
C ALA A 72 7.24 7.04 -5.40
N LEU A 73 7.88 6.35 -6.34
CA LEU A 73 7.44 5.08 -6.93
C LEU A 73 7.28 3.97 -5.87
N GLN A 74 7.99 4.06 -4.74
CA GLN A 74 7.82 3.15 -3.60
C GLN A 74 6.41 3.18 -2.99
N TYR A 75 5.58 4.16 -3.30
CA TYR A 75 4.22 4.28 -2.79
C TYR A 75 3.18 4.27 -3.91
N GLU A 76 3.48 3.60 -5.03
CA GLU A 76 2.46 3.30 -6.04
C GLU A 76 1.57 2.14 -5.60
N GLU A 77 0.28 2.25 -5.91
CA GLU A 77 -0.76 1.31 -5.48
C GLU A 77 -0.50 -0.12 -5.99
N ASN A 78 0.01 -0.24 -7.21
CA ASN A 78 0.31 -1.51 -7.88
C ASN A 78 1.47 -2.30 -7.22
N GLN A 79 2.26 -1.68 -6.35
CA GLN A 79 3.41 -2.35 -5.73
C GLN A 79 3.04 -3.13 -4.47
N PHE A 80 1.82 -3.01 -3.99
CA PHE A 80 1.38 -3.64 -2.74
C PHE A 80 0.23 -4.58 -3.00
N ASP A 81 0.32 -5.75 -2.37
CA ASP A 81 -0.78 -6.68 -2.32
C ASP A 81 -1.92 -6.07 -1.48
N THR A 82 -3.11 -6.04 -2.06
CA THR A 82 -4.27 -5.38 -1.44
C THR A 82 -4.68 -6.12 -0.16
N GLU A 83 -4.78 -7.45 -0.20
CA GLU A 83 -5.25 -8.24 0.94
C GLU A 83 -4.32 -8.12 2.16
N VAL A 84 -3.01 -8.25 1.94
CA VAL A 84 -2.02 -8.13 3.00
C VAL A 84 -2.01 -6.71 3.60
N LEU A 85 -2.21 -5.70 2.77
CA LEU A 85 -2.18 -4.30 3.19
C LEU A 85 -3.43 -3.92 3.99
N LEU A 86 -4.61 -4.35 3.52
CA LEU A 86 -5.88 -4.16 4.21
C LEU A 86 -5.90 -4.90 5.55
N THR A 87 -5.52 -6.18 5.56
CA THR A 87 -5.47 -7.01 6.79
C THR A 87 -4.53 -6.42 7.85
N ALA A 88 -3.42 -5.80 7.44
CA ALA A 88 -2.49 -5.20 8.38
C ALA A 88 -2.90 -3.79 8.84
N GLY A 89 -3.64 -3.05 8.00
CA GLY A 89 -3.88 -1.63 8.16
C GLY A 89 -5.24 -1.29 8.78
N ILE A 90 -6.25 -2.12 8.56
CA ILE A 90 -7.58 -1.94 9.14
C ILE A 90 -7.56 -2.45 10.59
N VAL A 91 -8.04 -1.63 11.51
CA VAL A 91 -8.12 -1.94 12.94
C VAL A 91 -9.56 -2.27 13.34
N GLU A 92 -10.49 -1.46 12.85
CA GLU A 92 -11.92 -1.57 13.17
C GLU A 92 -12.74 -0.93 12.04
N TRP A 93 -14.00 -1.33 11.88
CA TRP A 93 -14.93 -0.72 10.94
C TRP A 93 -16.36 -0.70 11.50
N SER A 94 -17.23 0.06 10.85
CA SER A 94 -18.65 0.14 11.20
C SER A 94 -19.50 -1.01 10.66
N TYR A 95 -18.96 -1.84 9.75
CA TYR A 95 -19.71 -2.95 9.19
C TYR A 95 -20.03 -4.01 10.26
N ASN A 96 -21.22 -4.59 10.17
CA ASN A 96 -21.67 -5.69 11.05
C ASN A 96 -21.03 -7.05 10.69
N ALA A 97 -19.98 -7.08 9.87
CA ALA A 97 -19.29 -8.30 9.47
C ALA A 97 -18.10 -8.56 10.40
N ASP A 98 -17.98 -9.80 10.88
CA ASP A 98 -16.81 -10.25 11.61
C ASP A 98 -15.71 -10.65 10.62
N TRP A 99 -14.63 -9.87 10.61
CA TRP A 99 -13.41 -10.13 9.83
C TRP A 99 -12.71 -11.47 10.13
N SER A 100 -13.10 -12.20 11.18
CA SER A 100 -12.56 -13.52 11.46
C SER A 100 -13.18 -14.64 10.62
N GLU A 101 -14.33 -14.37 9.99
CA GLU A 101 -15.10 -15.39 9.25
C GLU A 101 -14.77 -15.45 7.75
N ALA A 102 -14.20 -14.39 7.18
CA ALA A 102 -13.88 -14.32 5.76
C ALA A 102 -12.68 -13.39 5.47
N PRO A 103 -11.97 -13.59 4.34
CA PRO A 103 -10.96 -12.64 3.87
C PRO A 103 -11.53 -11.23 3.74
N ILE A 104 -10.73 -10.23 4.12
CA ILE A 104 -11.18 -8.83 4.14
C ILE A 104 -11.61 -8.32 2.76
N CYS A 105 -10.99 -8.85 1.69
CA CYS A 105 -11.33 -8.54 0.30
C CYS A 105 -12.69 -9.10 -0.13
N ASP A 106 -13.24 -10.10 0.57
CA ASP A 106 -14.57 -10.65 0.29
C ASP A 106 -15.67 -9.89 1.05
N LEU A 107 -15.29 -9.16 2.11
CA LEU A 107 -16.19 -8.38 2.96
C LEU A 107 -16.38 -6.94 2.46
N LEU A 108 -15.42 -6.43 1.70
CA LEU A 108 -15.44 -5.09 1.12
C LEU A 108 -15.70 -5.18 -0.38
N ASP A 109 -16.45 -4.22 -0.92
CA ASP A 109 -16.50 -4.06 -2.37
C ASP A 109 -15.13 -3.60 -2.91
N GLU A 110 -14.88 -3.89 -4.18
CA GLU A 110 -13.60 -3.60 -4.83
C GLU A 110 -13.24 -2.11 -4.75
N ARG A 111 -14.22 -1.21 -4.86
CA ARG A 111 -13.99 0.24 -4.86
C ARG A 111 -13.58 0.72 -3.48
N THR A 112 -14.28 0.28 -2.43
CA THR A 112 -13.95 0.59 -1.04
C THR A 112 -12.58 -0.01 -0.67
N GLY A 113 -12.29 -1.24 -1.10
CA GLY A 113 -10.98 -1.86 -0.90
C GLY A 113 -9.82 -1.06 -1.52
N ILE A 114 -9.99 -0.55 -2.75
CA ILE A 114 -9.01 0.31 -3.42
C ILE A 114 -8.85 1.64 -2.67
N TRP A 115 -9.95 2.26 -2.25
CA TRP A 115 -9.90 3.52 -1.51
C TRP A 115 -9.15 3.36 -0.18
N ILE A 116 -9.45 2.33 0.62
CA ILE A 116 -8.77 2.07 1.90
C ILE A 116 -7.28 1.80 1.68
N LYS A 117 -6.94 1.03 0.65
CA LYS A 117 -5.55 0.77 0.28
C LYS A 117 -4.78 2.07 0.05
N ASN A 118 -5.39 3.03 -0.66
CA ASN A 118 -4.79 4.32 -0.94
C ASN A 118 -4.62 5.16 0.31
N GLU A 119 -5.63 5.22 1.18
CA GLU A 119 -5.54 5.92 2.46
C GLU A 119 -4.39 5.36 3.32
N ILE A 120 -4.24 4.03 3.38
CA ILE A 120 -3.13 3.41 4.12
C ILE A 120 -1.78 3.76 3.48
N ILE A 121 -1.66 3.72 2.15
CA ILE A 121 -0.42 4.09 1.45
C ILE A 121 -0.07 5.56 1.74
N ASP A 122 -1.03 6.46 1.66
CA ASP A 122 -0.83 7.90 1.89
C ASP A 122 -0.43 8.19 3.34
N LEU A 123 -1.03 7.52 4.34
CA LEU A 123 -0.59 7.62 5.74
C LEU A 123 0.88 7.19 5.95
N ASN A 124 1.38 6.29 5.11
CA ASN A 124 2.75 5.80 5.16
C ASN A 124 3.72 6.58 4.27
N ARG A 125 3.20 7.41 3.35
CA ARG A 125 4.02 8.25 2.48
C ARG A 125 4.76 9.28 3.34
N PRO A 126 6.08 9.48 3.13
CA PRO A 126 6.78 10.59 3.77
C PRO A 126 6.21 11.92 3.25
N PRO A 127 6.15 12.97 4.08
CA PRO A 127 5.73 14.29 3.62
C PRO A 127 6.58 14.73 2.43
N SER A 128 5.94 15.40 1.48
CA SER A 128 6.63 15.93 0.32
C SER A 128 7.55 17.11 0.72
N GLU A 129 8.60 17.38 -0.06
CA GLU A 129 9.51 18.52 0.18
C GLU A 129 8.78 19.89 0.17
N GLU A 130 7.57 19.96 -0.41
CA GLU A 130 6.72 21.16 -0.39
C GLU A 130 5.93 21.31 0.92
N GLU A 131 5.50 20.21 1.54
CA GLU A 131 4.84 20.22 2.86
C GLU A 131 5.82 20.48 4.00
N GLU A 132 7.07 19.99 3.88
CA GLU A 132 8.14 20.26 4.85
C GLU A 132 8.57 21.73 4.89
N LYS A 133 8.40 22.49 3.79
CA LYS A 133 8.74 23.93 3.75
C LYS A 133 7.66 24.86 4.29
N ASN A 134 6.43 24.35 4.44
CA ASN A 134 5.28 25.12 4.91
C ASN A 134 4.84 24.75 6.35
N SER A 135 5.60 23.89 7.04
CA SER A 135 5.36 23.46 8.43
C SER A 135 6.31 24.12 9.42
#